data_AF-A0A7W1W3U4-F1
#
_entry.id   AF-A0A7W1W3U4-F1
#
_cell.length_a   1.000
_cell.length_b   1.000
_cell.length_c   1.000
_cell.angle_alpha   90.00
_cell.angle_beta   90.00
_cell.angle_gamma   90.00
#
_symmetry.space_group_name_H-M   'P 1'
#
loop_
_entity.id
_entity.type
_entity.pdbx_description
1 polymer ?
#
loop_
_entity_poly.entity_id
_entity_poly.type
_entity_poly.pdbx_seq_one_letter_code
_entity_poly.pdbx_strand_id
1 'polypeptide(L)'
;HNFFTEYFAVQPDGKILLAGSYQIGHVLTSGVRLNADGSLDNSFQLQNANRPANHVGQQPDGKIIFGGTFYRYGSGESHPGLVRLNSNGTVDNTFTGSVSYPDGGVNAIEQQPDGKVLVGGLFQRANGQPRGNLVRFNTDGTLDKTFNIGIGTAGTFDNYISDIAL
;
A
#
# COMPACT_ATOMS: atom_id res chain seq x y z
N HIS A 1 -1.24 5.45 23.32
CA HIS A 1 -0.83 5.09 21.95
C HIS A 1 -0.71 6.36 21.13
N ASN A 2 0.37 6.52 20.38
CA ASN A 2 0.53 7.66 19.48
C ASN A 2 -0.10 7.28 18.14
N PHE A 3 -1.03 8.11 17.67
CA PHE A 3 -1.64 8.00 16.35
C PHE A 3 -0.90 8.94 15.42
N PHE A 4 -0.53 8.47 14.23
CA PHE A 4 0.25 9.25 13.28
C PHE A 4 -0.21 8.94 11.86
N THR A 5 -0.14 9.98 11.03
CA THR A 5 -0.26 9.89 9.58
C THR A 5 1.12 9.69 9.00
N GLU A 6 1.28 8.64 8.20
CA GLU A 6 2.55 8.36 7.51
C GLU A 6 2.55 8.98 6.11
N TYR A 7 1.39 8.95 5.43
CA TYR A 7 1.23 9.52 4.10
C TYR A 7 -0.21 9.95 3.86
N PHE A 8 -0.41 10.92 2.94
CA PHE A 8 -1.73 11.29 2.46
C PHE A 8 -1.75 11.43 0.94
N ALA A 9 -2.90 11.15 0.35
CA ALA A 9 -3.16 11.38 -1.07
C ALA A 9 -4.47 12.15 -1.24
N VAL A 10 -4.45 13.20 -2.06
CA VAL A 10 -5.65 13.96 -2.44
C VAL A 10 -6.22 13.35 -3.71
N GLN A 11 -7.49 12.97 -3.67
CA GLN A 11 -8.20 12.40 -4.80
C GLN A 11 -8.75 13.52 -5.72
N PRO A 12 -9.00 13.25 -7.02
CA PRO A 12 -9.54 14.25 -7.95
C PRO A 12 -10.88 14.88 -7.55
N ASP A 13 -11.67 14.19 -6.71
CA ASP A 13 -12.94 14.68 -6.17
C ASP A 13 -12.76 15.53 -4.89
N GLY A 14 -11.53 15.80 -4.49
CA GLY A 14 -11.17 16.57 -3.29
C GLY A 14 -11.17 15.75 -2.00
N LYS A 15 -11.53 14.46 -2.03
CA LYS A 15 -11.40 13.58 -0.86
C LYS A 15 -9.94 13.32 -0.54
N ILE A 16 -9.65 12.99 0.71
CA ILE A 16 -8.27 12.81 1.20
C ILE A 16 -8.14 11.40 1.79
N LEU A 17 -7.22 10.61 1.26
CA LEU A 17 -6.84 9.33 1.83
C LEU A 17 -5.67 9.52 2.79
N LEU A 18 -5.74 8.93 3.98
CA LEU A 18 -4.68 8.95 4.96
C LEU A 18 -4.23 7.52 5.28
N ALA A 19 -2.94 7.24 5.15
CA ALA A 19 -2.31 6.03 5.67
C ALA A 19 -1.72 6.30 7.06
N GLY A 20 -1.78 5.32 7.95
CA GLY A 20 -1.19 5.46 9.29
C GLY A 20 -1.88 4.60 10.34
N SER A 21 -1.86 5.04 11.59
CA SER A 21 -2.59 4.41 12.69
C SER A 21 -3.57 5.39 13.31
N TYR A 22 -4.86 5.06 13.27
CA TYR A 22 -5.93 5.91 13.80
C TYR A 22 -6.84 5.12 14.73
N GLN A 23 -7.43 5.82 15.71
CA GLN A 23 -8.51 5.29 16.53
C GLN A 23 -9.80 6.05 16.22
N ILE A 24 -10.82 5.32 15.76
CA ILE A 24 -12.17 5.84 15.51
C ILE A 24 -13.11 5.13 16.49
N GLY A 25 -13.50 5.84 17.55
CA GLY A 25 -14.22 5.22 18.67
C GLY A 25 -13.38 4.12 19.32
N HIS A 26 -13.83 2.87 19.20
CA HIS A 26 -13.14 1.68 19.71
C HIS A 26 -12.37 0.90 18.62
N VAL A 27 -12.38 1.38 17.37
CA VAL A 27 -11.77 0.70 16.23
C VAL A 27 -10.41 1.32 15.93
N LEU A 28 -9.36 0.49 15.90
CA LEU A 28 -8.06 0.86 15.33
C LEU A 28 -8.08 0.56 13.83
N THR A 29 -7.69 1.54 13.02
CA THR A 29 -7.64 1.41 11.56
C THR A 29 -6.27 1.85 11.02
N SER A 30 -5.85 1.19 9.94
CA SER A 30 -4.59 1.46 9.24
C SER A 30 -4.67 2.61 8.23
N GLY A 31 -5.82 3.29 8.18
CA GLY A 31 -6.06 4.44 7.33
C GLY A 31 -7.47 4.99 7.49
N VAL A 32 -7.73 6.13 6.85
CA VAL A 32 -9.07 6.73 6.75
C VAL A 32 -9.23 7.45 5.42
N ARG A 33 -10.48 7.72 5.03
CA ARG A 33 -10.79 8.69 3.99
C ARG A 33 -11.57 9.85 4.59
N LEU A 34 -11.21 11.06 4.24
CA LEU A 34 -11.92 12.28 4.56
C LEU A 34 -12.65 12.81 3.31
N ASN A 35 -13.80 13.43 3.51
CA ASN A 35 -14.46 14.26 2.51
C ASN A 35 -13.66 15.56 2.29
N ALA A 36 -14.00 16.30 1.23
CA ALA A 36 -13.32 17.55 0.89
C ALA A 36 -13.44 18.64 1.99
N ASP A 37 -14.44 18.54 2.86
CA ASP A 37 -14.63 19.43 4.02
C ASP A 37 -13.86 18.95 5.28
N GLY A 38 -13.10 17.86 5.18
CA GLY A 38 -12.35 17.25 6.28
C GLY A 38 -13.15 16.32 7.18
N SER A 39 -14.46 16.16 6.97
CA SER A 39 -15.27 15.19 7.72
C SER A 39 -14.90 13.75 7.33
N LEU A 40 -15.06 12.80 8.24
CA LEU A 40 -14.80 11.39 7.95
C LEU A 40 -15.79 10.87 6.88
N ASP A 41 -15.26 10.23 5.83
CA ASP A 41 -16.09 9.58 4.83
C ASP A 41 -16.51 8.18 5.31
N ASN A 42 -17.63 8.13 6.03
CA ASN A 42 -18.21 6.89 6.56
C ASN A 42 -18.74 5.95 5.46
N SER A 43 -18.83 6.40 4.20
CA SER A 43 -19.22 5.51 3.08
C SER A 43 -18.05 4.67 2.56
N PHE A 44 -16.81 5.01 2.95
CA PHE A 44 -15.62 4.28 2.53
C PHE A 44 -15.46 3.00 3.35
N GLN A 45 -15.59 1.85 2.68
CA GLN A 45 -15.65 0.51 3.29
C GLN A 45 -14.27 -0.07 3.61
N LEU A 46 -13.40 0.75 4.22
CA LEU A 46 -12.07 0.33 4.62
C LEU A 46 -12.16 -0.78 5.68
N GLN A 47 -11.32 -1.80 5.54
CA GLN A 47 -11.20 -2.88 6.53
C GLN A 47 -9.91 -2.70 7.32
N ASN A 48 -9.85 -3.32 8.51
CA ASN A 48 -8.67 -3.18 9.36
C ASN A 48 -7.52 -4.05 8.88
N ALA A 49 -6.31 -3.50 8.92
CA ALA A 49 -5.09 -4.28 8.79
C ALA A 49 -4.51 -4.58 10.18
N ASN A 50 -3.73 -5.65 10.31
CA ASN A 50 -3.17 -6.06 11.59
C ASN A 50 -1.92 -5.27 12.02
N ARG A 51 -1.36 -4.45 11.13
CA ARG A 51 -0.30 -3.47 11.40
C ARG A 51 -0.57 -2.20 10.56
N PRO A 52 0.16 -1.09 10.76
CA PRO A 52 -0.09 0.16 10.04
C PRO A 52 0.14 0.04 8.54
N ALA A 53 -0.61 0.84 7.77
CA ALA A 53 -0.22 1.21 6.42
C ALA A 53 0.67 2.45 6.50
N ASN A 54 1.78 2.45 5.76
CA ASN A 54 2.74 3.55 5.74
C ASN A 54 2.54 4.45 4.52
N HIS A 55 1.93 3.93 3.45
CA HIS A 55 1.74 4.67 2.21
C HIS A 55 0.39 4.38 1.58
N VAL A 56 -0.14 5.36 0.85
CA VAL A 56 -1.35 5.23 0.03
C VAL A 56 -1.15 5.93 -1.30
N GLY A 57 -1.57 5.29 -2.39
CA GLY A 57 -1.58 5.87 -3.73
C GLY A 57 -2.91 5.62 -4.43
N GLN A 58 -3.39 6.60 -5.20
CA GLN A 58 -4.60 6.43 -6.03
C GLN A 58 -4.22 6.21 -7.49
N GLN A 59 -4.92 5.27 -8.13
CA GLN A 59 -4.79 4.95 -9.53
C GLN A 59 -5.71 5.81 -10.43
N PRO A 60 -5.35 6.06 -11.71
CA PRO A 60 -6.19 6.79 -12.66
C PRO A 60 -7.58 6.18 -12.86
N ASP A 61 -7.74 4.87 -12.64
CA ASP A 61 -9.05 4.18 -12.69
C ASP A 61 -9.85 4.33 -11.38
N GLY A 62 -9.34 5.12 -10.42
CA GLY A 62 -9.96 5.38 -9.13
C GLY A 62 -9.70 4.33 -8.06
N LYS A 63 -9.02 3.22 -8.39
CA LYS A 63 -8.59 2.23 -7.38
C LYS A 63 -7.50 2.81 -6.49
N ILE A 64 -7.29 2.19 -5.34
CA ILE A 64 -6.41 2.72 -4.30
C ILE A 64 -5.49 1.61 -3.83
N ILE A 65 -4.20 1.88 -3.69
CA ILE A 65 -3.23 0.92 -3.19
C ILE A 65 -2.74 1.40 -1.83
N PHE A 66 -2.88 0.54 -0.82
CA PHE A 66 -2.30 0.72 0.50
C PHE A 66 -1.06 -0.16 0.62
N GLY A 67 0.01 0.42 1.15
CA GLY A 67 1.26 -0.27 1.45
C GLY A 67 1.68 -0.05 2.89
N GLY A 68 2.24 -1.07 3.53
CA GLY A 68 2.80 -0.91 4.88
C GLY A 68 3.42 -2.18 5.42
N THR A 69 3.37 -2.33 6.74
CA THR A 69 3.98 -3.45 7.48
C THR A 69 2.99 -4.56 7.82
N PHE A 70 1.75 -4.45 7.34
CA PHE A 70 0.69 -5.43 7.60
C PHE A 70 0.92 -6.75 6.87
N TYR A 71 0.42 -7.82 7.49
CA TYR A 71 0.42 -9.17 6.92
C TYR A 71 -0.98 -9.66 6.59
N ARG A 72 -1.98 -9.05 7.22
CA ARG A 72 -3.39 -9.39 7.08
C ARG A 72 -4.20 -8.11 6.90
N TYR A 73 -5.20 -8.20 6.06
CA TYR A 73 -6.18 -7.15 5.82
C TYR A 73 -7.58 -7.77 5.86
N GLY A 74 -8.52 -7.10 6.54
CA GLY A 74 -9.88 -7.62 6.69
C GLY A 74 -10.02 -8.74 7.71
N SER A 75 -10.94 -9.68 7.45
CA SER A 75 -11.28 -10.81 8.33
C SER A 75 -10.19 -11.89 8.44
N GLY A 76 -8.93 -11.55 8.13
CA GLY A 76 -7.78 -12.43 8.28
C GLY A 76 -7.17 -12.94 6.98
N GLU A 77 -7.61 -12.44 5.81
CA GLU A 77 -6.99 -12.78 4.54
C GLU A 77 -5.54 -12.27 4.46
N SER A 78 -4.65 -13.11 3.93
CA SER A 78 -3.23 -12.81 3.82
C SER A 78 -2.98 -11.78 2.72
N HIS A 79 -2.61 -10.57 3.11
CA HIS A 79 -2.25 -9.47 2.23
C HIS A 79 -0.93 -8.87 2.72
N PRO A 80 0.22 -9.54 2.50
CA PRO A 80 1.46 -9.05 3.05
C PRO A 80 1.94 -7.82 2.29
N GLY A 81 2.12 -6.74 3.04
CA GLY A 81 2.71 -5.47 2.65
C GLY A 81 1.88 -4.60 1.71
N LEU A 82 0.92 -5.18 0.97
CA LEU A 82 0.21 -4.50 -0.11
C LEU A 82 -1.24 -4.99 -0.21
N VAL A 83 -2.17 -4.06 -0.42
CA VAL A 83 -3.56 -4.35 -0.78
C VAL A 83 -4.06 -3.30 -1.76
N ARG A 84 -4.82 -3.73 -2.78
CA ARG A 84 -5.58 -2.81 -3.64
C ARG A 84 -7.04 -2.81 -3.25
N LEU A 85 -7.63 -1.63 -3.23
CA LEU A 85 -9.02 -1.37 -2.95
C LEU A 85 -9.70 -0.77 -4.18
N ASN A 86 -10.98 -1.05 -4.33
CA ASN A 86 -11.87 -0.30 -5.22
C ASN A 86 -12.09 1.12 -4.67
N SER A 87 -12.63 2.01 -5.49
CA SER A 87 -12.87 3.42 -5.13
C SER A 87 -13.82 3.61 -3.92
N ASN A 88 -14.63 2.59 -3.60
CA ASN A 88 -15.50 2.56 -2.43
C ASN A 88 -14.83 1.95 -1.17
N GLY A 89 -13.59 1.48 -1.26
CA GLY A 89 -12.82 0.94 -0.14
C GLY A 89 -12.89 -0.58 0.03
N THR A 90 -13.70 -1.29 -0.76
CA THR A 90 -13.69 -2.77 -0.74
C THR A 90 -12.43 -3.32 -1.38
N VAL A 91 -11.98 -4.51 -0.97
CA VAL A 91 -10.81 -5.16 -1.55
C VAL A 91 -11.04 -5.47 -3.03
N ASP A 92 -10.06 -5.14 -3.87
CA ASP A 92 -9.99 -5.58 -5.26
C ASP A 92 -9.25 -6.92 -5.36
N ASN A 93 -10.01 -8.00 -5.38
CA ASN A 93 -9.47 -9.37 -5.46
C ASN A 93 -8.82 -9.71 -6.82
N THR A 94 -8.88 -8.82 -7.81
CA THR A 94 -8.18 -9.00 -9.09
C THR A 94 -6.71 -8.60 -9.04
N PHE A 95 -6.29 -7.92 -7.97
CA PHE A 95 -4.89 -7.56 -7.73
C PHE A 95 -4.20 -8.57 -6.82
N THR A 96 -3.14 -9.19 -7.33
CA THR A 96 -2.44 -10.29 -6.63
C THR A 96 -1.07 -9.89 -6.09
N GLY A 97 -0.74 -8.59 -6.13
CA GLY A 97 0.56 -8.07 -5.73
C GLY A 97 0.77 -8.16 -4.23
N SER A 98 1.96 -8.61 -3.84
CA SER A 98 2.33 -8.81 -2.45
C SER A 98 3.82 -8.62 -2.25
N VAL A 99 4.22 -8.08 -1.10
CA VAL A 99 5.63 -8.00 -0.68
C VAL A 99 5.76 -8.46 0.76
N SER A 100 6.87 -9.13 1.08
CA SER A 100 7.05 -9.65 2.44
C SER A 100 8.50 -9.66 2.90
N TYR A 101 8.66 -9.39 4.19
CA TYR A 101 9.89 -9.55 4.96
C TYR A 101 9.56 -9.40 6.45
N PRO A 102 10.15 -10.21 7.36
CA PRO A 102 10.02 -10.00 8.79
C PRO A 102 10.37 -8.55 9.16
N ASP A 103 9.42 -7.88 9.81
CA ASP A 103 9.50 -6.48 10.23
C ASP A 103 9.82 -5.46 9.11
N GLY A 104 9.62 -5.88 7.87
CA GLY A 104 9.63 -5.02 6.69
C GLY A 104 8.24 -4.55 6.28
N GLY A 105 8.21 -3.71 5.26
CA GLY A 105 6.98 -3.18 4.69
C GLY A 105 7.23 -2.31 3.48
N VAL A 106 6.13 -1.82 2.91
CA VAL A 106 6.13 -0.82 1.85
C VAL A 106 6.22 0.57 2.47
N ASN A 107 7.09 1.42 1.93
CA ASN A 107 7.21 2.82 2.32
C ASN A 107 6.85 3.79 1.20
N ALA A 108 6.95 3.34 -0.06
CA ALA A 108 6.68 4.16 -1.23
C ALA A 108 5.88 3.36 -2.26
N ILE A 109 4.86 4.00 -2.84
CA ILE A 109 4.06 3.47 -3.95
C ILE A 109 3.90 4.57 -4.96
N GLU A 110 4.26 4.29 -6.21
CA GLU A 110 4.14 5.24 -7.30
C GLU A 110 3.52 4.59 -8.52
N GLN A 111 2.62 5.31 -9.20
CA GLN A 111 1.88 4.75 -10.32
C GLN A 111 2.36 5.27 -11.66
N GLN A 112 2.68 4.33 -12.55
CA GLN A 112 3.11 4.66 -13.89
C GLN A 112 1.92 4.92 -14.83
N PRO A 113 2.10 5.76 -15.87
CA PRO A 113 1.06 6.05 -16.86
C PRO A 113 0.50 4.82 -17.60
N ASP A 114 1.28 3.73 -17.69
CA ASP A 114 0.86 2.46 -18.30
C ASP A 114 0.02 1.58 -17.34
N GLY A 115 -0.32 2.08 -16.15
CA GLY A 115 -1.10 1.38 -15.13
C GLY A 115 -0.28 0.45 -14.24
N LYS A 116 1.03 0.30 -14.50
CA LYS A 116 1.93 -0.44 -13.61
C LYS A 116 2.18 0.34 -12.32
N VAL A 117 2.62 -0.40 -11.30
CA VAL A 117 2.84 0.14 -9.97
C VAL A 117 4.27 -0.14 -9.55
N LEU A 118 5.00 0.90 -9.18
CA LEU A 118 6.32 0.79 -8.57
C LEU A 118 6.15 0.79 -7.06
N VAL A 119 6.75 -0.19 -6.39
CA VAL A 119 6.64 -0.37 -4.94
C VAL A 119 8.04 -0.42 -4.34
N GLY A 120 8.28 0.47 -3.38
CA GLY A 120 9.53 0.63 -2.66
C GLY A 120 9.35 0.41 -1.16
N GLY A 121 10.36 -0.15 -0.50
CA GLY A 121 10.33 -0.33 0.95
C GLY A 121 11.46 -1.20 1.48
N LEU A 122 11.21 -1.80 2.64
CA LEU A 122 12.05 -2.84 3.22
C LEU A 122 11.34 -4.18 3.02
N PHE A 123 11.69 -4.91 1.97
CA PHE A 123 11.18 -6.26 1.76
C PHE A 123 12.22 -7.12 1.04
N GLN A 124 12.08 -8.44 1.09
CA GLN A 124 13.00 -9.39 0.44
C GLN A 124 12.31 -10.32 -0.56
N ARG A 125 10.98 -10.36 -0.51
CA ARG A 125 10.16 -11.13 -1.45
C ARG A 125 9.06 -10.29 -2.04
N ALA A 126 8.74 -10.56 -3.29
CA ALA A 126 7.54 -10.09 -3.96
C ALA A 126 6.87 -11.26 -4.67
N ASN A 127 5.55 -11.47 -4.46
CA ASN A 127 4.80 -12.65 -4.93
C ASN A 127 5.54 -13.99 -4.70
N GLY A 128 6.14 -14.13 -3.51
CA GLY A 128 6.91 -15.31 -3.12
C GLY A 128 8.30 -15.44 -3.77
N GLN A 129 8.65 -14.61 -4.75
CA GLN A 129 9.96 -14.64 -5.43
C GLN A 129 10.98 -13.75 -4.71
N PRO A 130 12.28 -14.12 -4.67
CA PRO A 130 13.34 -13.26 -4.16
C PRO A 130 13.43 -11.97 -4.99
N ARG A 131 12.95 -10.87 -4.40
CA ARG A 131 12.90 -9.51 -4.96
C ARG A 131 12.78 -8.58 -3.77
N GLY A 132 13.80 -7.78 -3.52
CA GLY A 132 13.79 -6.88 -2.37
C GLY A 132 13.89 -5.42 -2.74
N ASN A 133 13.42 -4.59 -1.82
CA ASN A 133 13.48 -3.13 -1.79
C ASN A 133 12.74 -2.38 -2.89
N LEU A 134 12.77 -2.84 -4.13
CA LEU A 134 12.09 -2.22 -5.26
C LEU A 134 11.53 -3.28 -6.22
N VAL A 135 10.26 -3.17 -6.54
CA VAL A 135 9.58 -4.05 -7.48
C VAL A 135 8.58 -3.26 -8.32
N ARG A 136 8.39 -3.69 -9.57
CA ARG A 136 7.29 -3.23 -10.40
C ARG A 136 6.26 -4.34 -10.60
N PHE A 137 5.01 -4.02 -10.34
CA PHE A 137 3.87 -4.88 -10.63
C PHE A 137 3.14 -4.41 -11.89
N ASN A 138 2.61 -5.38 -12.64
CA ASN A 138 1.62 -5.13 -13.67
C ASN A 138 0.28 -4.70 -13.03
N THR A 139 -0.67 -4.29 -13.87
CA THR A 139 -2.00 -3.81 -13.46
C THR A 139 -2.82 -4.84 -12.66
N ASP A 140 -2.51 -6.13 -12.77
CA ASP A 140 -3.14 -7.25 -12.05
C ASP A 140 -2.36 -7.69 -10.80
N GLY A 141 -1.27 -6.99 -10.47
CA GLY A 141 -0.40 -7.34 -9.35
C GLY A 141 0.58 -8.47 -9.64
N THR A 142 0.66 -8.98 -10.87
CA THR A 142 1.73 -9.90 -11.26
C THR A 142 3.06 -9.15 -11.39
N LEU A 143 4.19 -9.84 -11.17
CA LEU A 143 5.51 -9.22 -11.30
C LEU A 143 5.81 -8.84 -12.75
N ASP A 144 6.23 -7.60 -13.00
CA ASP A 144 6.79 -7.21 -14.29
C ASP A 144 8.22 -7.75 -14.42
N LYS A 145 8.38 -8.87 -15.11
CA LYS A 145 9.67 -9.54 -15.31
C LYS A 145 10.62 -8.73 -16.19
N THR A 146 10.14 -7.76 -16.96
CA THR A 146 10.97 -6.87 -17.78
C THR A 146 11.63 -5.78 -16.94
N PHE A 147 11.11 -5.50 -15.74
CA PHE A 147 11.72 -4.62 -14.77
C PHE A 147 12.81 -5.36 -13.98
N ASN A 148 13.97 -5.49 -14.61
CA ASN A 148 15.14 -6.04 -13.97
C ASN A 148 16.10 -4.91 -13.59
N ILE A 149 16.13 -4.58 -12.30
CA ILE A 149 17.02 -3.53 -11.78
C ILE A 149 18.48 -3.98 -11.71
N GLY A 150 18.81 -5.24 -12.04
CA GLY A 150 20.19 -5.76 -12.09
C GLY A 150 20.89 -5.86 -10.74
N ILE A 151 20.34 -5.23 -9.72
CA ILE A 151 20.80 -5.26 -8.34
C ILE A 151 19.93 -6.31 -7.63
N GLY A 152 20.50 -7.49 -7.40
CA GLY A 152 19.89 -8.54 -6.58
C GLY A 152 19.85 -8.09 -5.13
N THR A 153 18.98 -7.15 -4.78
CA THR A 153 18.74 -6.74 -3.41
C THR A 153 17.92 -7.82 -2.71
N ALA A 154 18.56 -8.96 -2.41
CA ALA A 154 18.32 -9.54 -1.10
C ALA A 154 18.91 -8.53 -0.11
N GLY A 155 18.14 -7.48 0.22
CA GLY A 155 18.61 -6.36 1.01
C GLY A 155 19.29 -6.89 2.27
N THR A 156 20.56 -6.52 2.45
CA THR A 156 21.16 -6.46 3.78
C THR A 156 20.25 -5.62 4.66
N PHE A 157 20.15 -5.98 5.94
CA PHE A 157 19.14 -5.50 6.90
C PHE A 157 18.96 -3.96 6.99
N ASP A 158 19.88 -3.17 6.43
CA ASP A 158 19.94 -1.72 6.58
C ASP A 158 19.56 -0.90 5.32
N ASN A 159 19.29 -1.55 4.16
CA ASN A 159 18.98 -0.83 2.92
C ASN A 159 17.49 -0.94 2.58
N TYR A 160 16.78 0.20 2.51
CA TYR A 160 15.37 0.30 2.10
C TYR A 160 15.14 1.50 1.18
N ILE A 161 14.07 1.45 0.39
CA ILE A 161 13.60 2.62 -0.37
C ILE A 161 12.61 3.39 0.51
N SER A 162 12.88 4.67 0.75
CA SER A 162 12.03 5.55 1.55
C SER A 162 10.99 6.30 0.71
N ASP A 163 11.29 6.56 -0.57
CA ASP A 163 10.46 7.35 -1.45
C ASP A 163 10.70 7.00 -2.92
N ILE A 164 9.69 7.25 -3.78
CA ILE A 164 9.73 7.07 -5.23
C ILE A 164 8.98 8.26 -5.85
N ALA A 165 9.56 8.87 -6.89
CA ALA A 165 8.88 9.85 -7.73
C ALA A 165 9.09 9.50 -9.22
N LEU A 166 8.13 9.86 -10.06
CA LEU A 166 8.18 9.70 -11.53
C LEU A 166 8.48 11.02 -12.26
#